data_AF-A0A843SQA9-F1
#
_entry.id   AF-A0A843SQA9-F1
#
_cell.length_a   1.000
_cell.length_b   1.000
_cell.length_c   1.000
_cell.angle_alpha   90.00
_cell.angle_beta   90.00
_cell.angle_gamma   90.00
#
_symmetry.space_group_name_H-M   'P 1'
#
loop_
_entity.id
_entity.type
_entity.pdbx_description
1 polymer ?
#
loop_
_entity_poly.entity_id
_entity_poly.type
_entity_poly.pdbx_seq_one_letter_code
_entity_poly.pdbx_strand_id
1 'polypeptide(L)'
;MALTRQLTQYAGHRLARRLYRSVPWIGGLVALATIGSAIRRKGVVGGTVDTALDFVPFVGGAKNLVEAGRGRDFIRDRRAAG
;
A
#
# COMPACT_ATOMS: atom_id res chain seq x y z
N MET A 1 -7.75 -2.37 39.97
CA MET A 1 -7.67 -3.01 38.64
C MET A 1 -8.30 -2.20 37.50
N ALA A 2 -9.20 -1.25 37.76
CA ALA A 2 -9.76 -0.40 36.69
C ALA A 2 -8.73 0.58 36.09
N LEU A 3 -7.89 1.18 36.94
CA LEU A 3 -6.83 2.12 36.55
C LEU A 3 -5.76 1.50 35.64
N THR A 4 -5.36 0.26 35.92
CA THR A 4 -4.41 -0.50 35.07
C THR A 4 -5.01 -0.84 33.71
N ARG A 5 -6.32 -1.08 33.62
CA ARG A 5 -7.05 -1.32 32.36
C ARG A 5 -7.15 -0.07 31.49
N GLN A 6 -7.40 1.09 32.09
CA GLN A 6 -7.44 2.36 31.37
C GLN A 6 -6.05 2.78 30.87
N LEU A 7 -5.00 2.60 31.68
CA LEU A 7 -3.62 2.87 31.27
C LEU A 7 -3.17 1.95 30.13
N THR A 8 -3.49 0.67 30.18
CA THR A 8 -3.16 -0.28 29.10
C THR A 8 -3.95 0.01 27.82
N GLN A 9 -5.23 0.37 27.91
CA GLN A 9 -6.01 0.80 26.74
C GLN A 9 -5.48 2.10 26.13
N TYR A 10 -5.08 3.07 26.96
CA TYR A 10 -4.52 4.34 26.48
C TYR A 10 -3.13 4.15 25.84
N ALA A 11 -2.27 3.34 26.47
CA ALA A 11 -0.98 2.97 25.92
C ALA A 11 -1.13 2.21 24.60
N GLY A 12 -2.08 1.26 24.54
CA GLY A 12 -2.43 0.53 23.33
C GLY A 12 -2.90 1.46 22.20
N HIS A 13 -3.81 2.39 22.49
CA HIS A 13 -4.27 3.37 21.50
C HIS A 13 -3.17 4.30 21.00
N ARG A 14 -2.20 4.65 21.86
CA ARG A 14 -1.07 5.49 21.48
C ARG A 14 -0.06 4.73 20.61
N LEU A 15 0.20 3.46 20.92
CA LEU A 15 1.06 2.60 20.12
C LEU A 15 0.43 2.22 18.79
N ALA A 16 -0.86 1.89 18.78
CA ALA A 16 -1.61 1.59 17.56
C ALA A 16 -1.54 2.76 16.56
N ARG A 17 -1.75 4.00 17.04
CA ARG A 17 -1.63 5.20 16.18
C ARG A 17 -0.24 5.38 15.56
N ARG A 18 0.82 5.00 16.28
CA ARG A 18 2.19 5.02 15.73
C ARG A 18 2.39 3.91 14.70
N LEU A 19 1.94 2.69 15.01
CA LEU A 19 2.02 1.55 14.10
C LEU A 19 1.26 1.79 12.80
N TYR A 20 0.04 2.32 12.86
CA TYR A 20 -0.76 2.67 11.67
C TYR A 20 -0.01 3.63 10.74
N ARG A 21 0.75 4.57 11.30
CA ARG A 21 1.55 5.52 10.51
C ARG A 21 2.81 4.87 9.91
N SER A 22 3.25 3.75 10.45
CA SER A 22 4.37 2.94 9.94
C SER A 22 3.94 1.91 8.89
N VAL A 23 2.65 1.58 8.79
CA VAL A 23 2.13 0.58 7.82
C VAL A 23 2.56 0.90 6.37
N PRO A 24 2.49 2.15 5.87
CA PRO A 24 2.94 2.46 4.50
C PRO A 24 4.42 2.20 4.28
N TRP A 25 5.26 2.48 5.29
CA TRP A 25 6.71 2.24 5.21
C TRP A 25 7.04 0.76 5.22
N ILE A 26 6.39 -0.02 6.10
CA ILE A 26 6.57 -1.47 6.17
C ILE A 26 6.09 -2.11 4.86
N GLY A 27 4.90 -1.74 4.38
CA GLY A 27 4.37 -2.21 3.11
C GLY A 27 5.26 -1.85 1.92
N GLY A 28 5.79 -0.63 1.88
CA GLY A 28 6.74 -0.19 0.86
C GLY A 28 8.05 -0.98 0.88
N LEU A 29 8.60 -1.25 2.07
CA LEU A 29 9.82 -2.05 2.22
C LEU A 29 9.61 -3.48 1.71
N VAL A 30 8.47 -4.10 2.08
CA VAL A 30 8.09 -5.44 1.60
C VAL A 30 7.92 -5.44 0.08
N ALA A 31 7.23 -4.46 -0.48
CA ALA A 31 7.04 -4.35 -1.93
C ALA A 31 8.38 -4.23 -2.68
N LEU A 32 9.31 -3.38 -2.20
CA LEU A 32 10.64 -3.25 -2.78
C LEU A 32 11.44 -4.56 -2.68
N ALA A 33 11.37 -5.26 -1.55
CA ALA A 33 12.02 -6.55 -1.38
C ALA A 33 11.45 -7.60 -2.36
N THR A 34 10.13 -7.63 -2.55
CA THR A 34 9.46 -8.53 -3.48
C THR A 34 9.85 -8.23 -4.94
N ILE A 35 9.86 -6.95 -5.33
CA ILE A 35 10.28 -6.53 -6.67
C ILE A 35 11.76 -6.91 -6.90
N GLY A 36 12.64 -6.59 -5.96
CA GLY A 36 14.06 -6.94 -6.05
C GLY A 36 14.29 -8.46 -6.14
N SER A 37 13.54 -9.24 -5.37
CA SER A 37 13.58 -10.71 -5.42
C SER A 37 13.09 -11.24 -6.77
N ALA A 38 12.00 -10.69 -7.31
CA ALA A 38 11.47 -11.07 -8.62
C ALA A 38 12.46 -10.76 -9.75
N ILE A 39 13.07 -9.57 -9.73
CA ILE A 39 14.11 -9.15 -10.70
C ILE A 39 15.31 -10.10 -10.64
N ARG A 40 15.77 -10.45 -9.43
CA ARG A 40 16.90 -11.39 -9.24
C ARG A 40 16.59 -12.79 -9.76
N ARG A 41 15.33 -13.23 -9.74
CA ARG A 41 14.92 -14.58 -10.13
C ARG A 41 14.61 -14.74 -11.62
N LYS A 42 14.02 -13.74 -12.27
CA LYS A 42 13.59 -13.79 -13.69
C LYS A 42 14.49 -13.02 -14.67
N GLY A 43 15.31 -12.07 -14.21
CA GLY A 43 16.07 -11.17 -15.08
C GLY A 43 15.21 -10.08 -15.73
N VAL A 44 15.81 -8.92 -16.01
CA VAL A 44 15.10 -7.68 -16.41
C VAL A 44 14.30 -7.85 -17.72
N VAL A 45 14.77 -8.68 -18.65
CA VAL A 45 14.19 -8.80 -20.02
C VAL A 45 13.04 -9.81 -20.10
N GLY A 46 13.16 -10.97 -19.44
CA GLY A 46 12.06 -11.93 -19.33
C GLY A 46 10.94 -11.43 -18.40
N GLY A 47 11.33 -10.63 -17.40
CA GLY A 47 10.40 -9.98 -16.50
C GLY A 47 9.59 -8.86 -17.14
N THR A 48 10.17 -7.99 -17.98
CA THR A 48 9.44 -6.85 -18.57
C THR A 48 8.36 -7.27 -19.57
N VAL A 49 8.59 -8.31 -20.38
CA VAL A 49 7.59 -8.80 -21.35
C VAL A 49 6.39 -9.45 -20.64
N ASP A 50 6.66 -10.29 -19.64
CA ASP A 50 5.65 -10.96 -18.82
C ASP A 50 4.89 -9.93 -17.95
N THR A 51 5.62 -8.96 -17.39
CA THR A 51 5.05 -7.86 -16.60
C THR A 51 4.21 -6.92 -17.45
N ALA A 52 4.57 -6.65 -18.71
CA ALA A 52 3.77 -5.80 -19.60
C ALA A 52 2.45 -6.47 -19.99
N LEU A 53 2.46 -7.79 -20.19
CA LEU A 53 1.26 -8.57 -20.47
C LEU A 53 0.36 -8.66 -19.23
N ASP A 54 0.94 -8.87 -18.06
CA ASP A 54 0.22 -8.90 -16.78
C ASP A 54 -0.25 -7.52 -16.32
N PHE A 55 0.41 -6.40 -16.69
CA PHE A 55 0.09 -5.05 -16.19
C PHE A 55 -1.23 -4.48 -16.66
N VAL A 56 -1.80 -4.99 -17.76
CA VAL A 56 -3.02 -4.47 -18.37
C VAL A 56 -4.19 -4.36 -17.37
N PRO A 57 -4.49 -5.37 -16.52
CA PRO A 57 -5.48 -5.24 -15.45
C PRO A 57 -5.04 -4.46 -14.19
N PHE A 58 -3.74 -4.23 -13.94
CA PHE A 58 -3.27 -3.60 -12.69
C PHE A 58 -3.27 -2.06 -12.70
N VAL A 59 -3.58 -1.44 -13.85
CA VAL A 59 -3.62 0.03 -14.00
C VAL A 59 -4.62 0.67 -13.02
N GLY A 60 -5.77 0.04 -12.77
CA GLY A 60 -6.77 0.52 -11.81
C GLY A 60 -6.28 0.50 -10.36
N GLY A 61 -5.59 -0.57 -9.96
CA GLY A 61 -5.02 -0.68 -8.61
C GLY A 61 -3.85 0.28 -8.38
N ALA A 62 -2.99 0.45 -9.40
CA ALA A 62 -1.90 1.42 -9.38
C ALA A 62 -2.42 2.85 -9.24
N LYS A 63 -3.48 3.22 -9.96
CA LYS A 63 -4.14 4.52 -9.84
C LYS A 63 -4.66 4.76 -8.42
N ASN A 64 -5.40 3.79 -7.85
CA ASN A 64 -5.92 3.92 -6.48
C ASN A 64 -4.80 4.09 -5.44
N LEU A 65 -3.66 3.40 -5.61
CA LEU A 65 -2.48 3.56 -4.75
C LEU A 65 -1.86 4.96 -4.88
N VAL A 66 -1.78 5.49 -6.10
CA VAL A 66 -1.31 6.86 -6.34
C VAL A 66 -2.27 7.88 -5.74
N GLU A 67 -3.58 7.69 -5.85
CA GLU A 67 -4.59 8.56 -5.25
C GLU A 67 -4.53 8.54 -3.72
N ALA A 68 -4.41 7.35 -3.12
CA ALA A 68 -4.26 7.18 -1.68
C ALA A 68 -2.95 7.80 -1.15
N GLY A 69 -1.85 7.68 -1.89
CA GLY A 69 -0.56 8.27 -1.51
C GLY A 69 -0.49 9.79 -1.69
N ARG A 70 -1.19 10.33 -2.71
CA ARG A 70 -1.26 11.77 -2.98
C ARG A 70 -2.29 12.49 -2.09
N GLY A 71 -3.26 11.75 -1.55
CA GLY A 71 -4.37 12.28 -0.73
C GLY A 71 -5.40 13.06 -1.54
N ARG A 72 -5.46 12.87 -2.86
CA ARG A 72 -6.33 13.60 -3.80
C ARG A 72 -6.49 12.79 -5.08
N ASP A 73 -7.73 12.70 -5.55
CA ASP A 73 -8.09 11.90 -6.73
C ASP A 73 -7.40 12.42 -7.99
N PHE A 74 -6.90 11.49 -8.80
CA PHE A 74 -6.19 11.75 -10.05
C PHE A 74 -7.16 11.74 -11.23
N ILE A 75 -8.27 11.01 -11.13
CA ILE A 75 -9.38 11.07 -12.09
C ILE A 75 -10.66 11.34 -11.30
N ARG A 76 -11.26 12.50 -11.55
CA ARG A 76 -12.54 12.92 -10.97
C ARG A 76 -13.63 11.95 -11.40
N ASP A 77 -14.35 11.36 -10.44
CA ASP A 77 -15.55 10.58 -10.75
C ASP A 77 -16.54 11.45 -11.54
N ARG A 78 -16.93 10.95 -12.72
CA ARG A 78 -18.10 11.49 -13.41
C ARG A 78 -19.28 11.10 -12.53
N ARG A 79 -19.94 12.11 -11.93
CA ARG A 79 -21.22 11.92 -11.22
C ARG A 79 -22.08 10.99 -12.05
N ALA A 80 -22.52 9.89 -11.43
CA ALA A 80 -23.51 9.00 -12.00
C ALA A 80 -24.63 9.86 -12.58
N ALA A 81 -24.84 9.76 -13.89
CA ALA A 81 -26.07 10.23 -14.49
C ALA A 81 -27.19 9.36 -13.90
N GLY A 82 -28.27 10.02 -13.48
CA GLY A 82 -29.35 9.47 -12.66
C GLY A 82 -30.08 8.29 -13.28
#